data_AF-A0A2U2UET9-F1
#
_entry.id   AF-A0A2U2UET9-F1
#
_cell.length_a   1.000
_cell.length_b   1.000
_cell.length_c   1.000
_cell.angle_alpha   90.00
_cell.angle_beta   90.00
_cell.angle_gamma   90.00
#
_symmetry.space_group_name_H-M   'P 1'
#
loop_
_entity.id
_entity.type
_entity.pdbx_description
1 polymer ?
#
loop_
_entity_poly.entity_id
_entity_poly.type
_entity_poly.pdbx_seq_one_letter_code
_entity_poly.pdbx_strand_id
1 'polypeptide(L)'
;DNQNAIGDFNMIDDTHGLVIERDNGEGTADKACVAGAPTNNCFSQVARFKRVYKIAFSDTNVGKPVEKLGYIDLMKIQDPNKLARKPLNDGVLTFPFFTIENVDVVDTNHIIVGNDNNFPFSSSRWPNMADDNEFILLDVKDFLK
;
A
#
# COMPACT_ATOMS: atom_id res chain seq x y z
N ASP A 1 6.47 -12.89 -14.68
CA ASP A 1 5.18 -13.28 -14.08
C ASP A 1 4.57 -12.16 -13.28
N ASN A 2 3.33 -11.86 -13.64
CA ASN A 2 2.40 -10.90 -13.04
C ASN A 2 1.94 -11.38 -11.64
N GLN A 3 2.81 -11.26 -10.63
CA GLN A 3 2.48 -11.69 -9.26
C GLN A 3 1.87 -10.59 -8.38
N ASN A 4 1.62 -9.41 -8.94
CA ASN A 4 1.03 -8.31 -8.20
C ASN A 4 -0.50 -8.35 -8.31
N ALA A 5 -1.17 -8.11 -7.20
CA ALA A 5 -2.62 -8.03 -7.11
C ALA A 5 -3.08 -6.57 -6.98
N ILE A 6 -4.31 -6.30 -7.45
CA ILE A 6 -4.99 -5.04 -7.16
C ILE A 6 -5.59 -5.12 -5.76
N GLY A 7 -5.40 -4.08 -4.96
CA GLY A 7 -6.03 -3.92 -3.64
C GLY A 7 -7.36 -3.20 -3.72
N ASP A 8 -7.36 -2.00 -4.31
CA ASP A 8 -8.54 -1.15 -4.47
C ASP A 8 -8.38 -0.27 -5.72
N PHE A 9 -9.50 0.27 -6.23
CA PHE A 9 -9.55 1.18 -7.36
C PHE A 9 -10.67 2.22 -7.21
N ASN A 10 -10.34 3.49 -7.39
CA ASN A 10 -11.31 4.59 -7.43
C ASN A 10 -11.03 5.55 -8.59
N MET A 11 -12.09 5.96 -9.29
CA MET A 11 -12.01 7.07 -10.26
C MET A 11 -11.89 8.38 -9.50
N ILE A 12 -11.02 9.27 -9.96
CA ILE A 12 -10.80 10.59 -9.34
C ILE A 12 -11.26 11.74 -10.23
N ASP A 13 -11.48 11.46 -11.52
CA ASP A 13 -12.15 12.31 -12.49
C ASP A 13 -12.66 11.46 -13.67
N ASP A 14 -13.10 12.09 -14.77
CA ASP A 14 -13.66 11.39 -15.94
C ASP A 14 -12.64 10.48 -16.66
N THR A 15 -11.34 10.74 -16.48
CA THR A 15 -10.25 10.12 -17.26
C THR A 15 -9.12 9.54 -16.41
N HIS A 16 -9.16 9.68 -15.08
CA HIS A 16 -8.12 9.17 -14.20
C HIS A 16 -8.68 8.38 -13.03
N GLY A 17 -7.89 7.40 -12.58
CA GLY A 17 -8.16 6.66 -11.35
C GLY A 17 -6.91 6.44 -10.52
N LEU A 18 -7.13 6.07 -9.26
CA LEU A 18 -6.11 5.56 -8.36
C LEU A 18 -6.30 4.05 -8.22
N VAL A 19 -5.20 3.30 -8.29
CA VAL A 19 -5.21 1.85 -8.09
C VAL A 19 -4.12 1.46 -7.11
N ILE A 20 -4.48 0.67 -6.11
CA ILE A 20 -3.48 0.03 -5.24
C ILE A 20 -3.01 -1.24 -5.93
N GLU A 21 -1.69 -1.40 -6.07
CA GLU A 21 -1.08 -2.67 -6.42
C GLU A 21 -0.13 -3.12 -5.33
N ARG A 22 -0.06 -4.43 -5.10
CA ARG A 22 0.76 -5.04 -4.05
C ARG A 22 1.27 -6.41 -4.46
N ASP A 23 2.31 -6.88 -3.77
CA ASP A 23 2.68 -8.29 -3.80
C ASP A 23 1.82 -9.12 -2.82
N ASN A 24 2.19 -10.38 -2.66
CA ASN A 24 1.55 -11.33 -1.76
C ASN A 24 2.25 -11.49 -0.40
N GLY A 25 3.10 -10.53 -0.02
CA GLY A 25 3.77 -10.53 1.27
C GLY A 25 3.03 -9.69 2.33
N GLU A 26 3.41 -9.90 3.58
CA GLU A 26 3.08 -9.03 4.70
C GLU A 26 4.27 -8.85 5.64
N GLY A 27 4.30 -7.74 6.37
CA GLY A 27 5.39 -7.39 7.26
C GLY A 27 6.67 -6.91 6.56
N THR A 28 7.66 -6.55 7.38
CA THR A 28 8.90 -5.90 6.94
C THR A 28 10.12 -6.77 7.19
N ALA A 29 11.23 -6.42 6.53
CA ALA A 29 12.46 -7.21 6.54
C ALA A 29 13.05 -7.47 7.94
N ASP A 30 12.87 -6.55 8.89
CA ASP A 30 13.28 -6.70 10.30
C ASP A 30 12.51 -7.79 11.06
N LYS A 31 11.44 -8.34 10.46
CA LYS A 31 10.61 -9.44 10.99
C LYS A 31 10.60 -10.66 10.07
N ALA A 32 11.47 -10.69 9.06
CA ALA A 32 11.59 -11.83 8.17
C ALA A 32 12.07 -13.07 8.91
N CYS A 33 11.57 -14.24 8.53
CA CYS A 33 12.10 -15.50 9.03
C CYS A 33 13.54 -15.71 8.57
N VAL A 34 14.36 -16.25 9.47
CA VAL A 34 15.68 -16.77 9.10
C VAL A 34 15.47 -17.98 8.20
N ALA A 35 16.23 -18.08 7.11
CA ALA A 35 16.11 -19.17 6.15
C ALA A 35 16.28 -20.53 6.85
N GLY A 36 15.29 -21.42 6.69
CA GLY A 36 15.27 -22.75 7.30
C GLY A 36 14.79 -22.80 8.76
N ALA A 37 14.46 -21.67 9.38
CA ALA A 37 13.86 -21.65 10.73
C ALA A 37 12.33 -21.85 10.68
N PRO A 38 11.71 -22.31 11.79
CA PRO A 38 10.26 -22.32 11.93
C PRO A 38 9.66 -20.92 11.73
N THR A 39 8.52 -20.84 11.03
CA THR A 39 7.90 -19.56 10.64
C THR A 39 6.85 -19.04 11.61
N ASN A 40 6.73 -19.67 12.78
CA ASN A 40 5.64 -19.42 13.72
C ASN A 40 5.64 -17.99 14.29
N ASN A 41 6.77 -17.29 14.31
CA ASN A 41 6.93 -15.98 14.98
C ASN A 41 7.59 -14.93 14.08
N CYS A 42 7.50 -15.10 12.76
CA CYS A 42 8.15 -14.24 11.76
C CYS A 42 7.40 -14.33 10.44
N PHE A 43 7.69 -13.43 9.51
CA PHE A 43 7.10 -13.48 8.16
C PHE A 43 7.96 -14.34 7.24
N SER A 44 7.38 -15.42 6.73
CA SER A 44 8.01 -16.28 5.72
C SER A 44 8.14 -15.58 4.37
N GLN A 45 7.24 -14.64 4.08
CA GLN A 45 7.24 -13.79 2.89
C GLN A 45 6.91 -12.35 3.28
N VAL A 46 7.94 -11.51 3.40
CA VAL A 46 7.78 -10.08 3.68
C VAL A 46 7.25 -9.32 2.47
N ALA A 47 6.45 -8.29 2.74
CA ALA A 47 6.03 -7.34 1.70
C ALA A 47 7.23 -6.56 1.17
N ARG A 48 7.32 -6.45 -0.15
CA ARG A 48 8.39 -5.72 -0.87
C ARG A 48 7.84 -4.67 -1.81
N PHE A 49 6.59 -4.84 -2.23
CA PHE A 49 5.93 -4.00 -3.20
C PHE A 49 4.51 -3.68 -2.74
N LYS A 50 4.24 -2.39 -2.54
CA LYS A 50 2.89 -1.86 -2.38
C LYS A 50 2.84 -0.40 -2.80
N ARG A 51 1.99 -0.07 -3.76
CA ARG A 51 1.94 1.26 -4.39
C ARG A 51 0.53 1.69 -4.68
N VAL A 52 0.28 2.99 -4.57
CA VAL A 52 -0.86 3.63 -5.24
C VAL A 52 -0.35 4.14 -6.59
N TYR A 53 -0.96 3.72 -7.69
CA TYR A 53 -0.71 4.27 -9.02
C TYR A 53 -1.81 5.24 -9.40
N LYS A 54 -1.43 6.36 -10.04
CA LYS A 54 -2.37 7.19 -10.83
C LYS A 54 -2.38 6.63 -12.24
N ILE A 55 -3.55 6.29 -12.74
CA ILE A 55 -3.74 5.71 -14.07
C ILE A 55 -4.65 6.59 -14.93
N ALA A 56 -4.44 6.54 -16.24
CA ALA A 56 -5.21 7.31 -17.22
C ALA A 56 -5.98 6.40 -18.18
N PHE A 57 -7.20 6.85 -18.51
CA PHE A 57 -8.11 6.29 -19.49
C PHE A 57 -8.21 7.24 -20.69
N SER A 58 -8.17 6.69 -21.90
CA SER A 58 -8.36 7.47 -23.12
C SER A 58 -8.88 6.59 -24.25
N ASP A 59 -9.41 7.21 -25.31
CA ASP A 59 -9.84 6.49 -26.52
C ASP A 59 -8.72 5.62 -27.11
N THR A 60 -7.46 5.97 -26.88
CA THR A 60 -6.29 5.24 -27.41
C THR A 60 -6.02 3.92 -26.68
N ASN A 61 -6.50 3.77 -25.44
CA ASN A 61 -6.29 2.60 -24.60
C ASN A 61 -7.55 1.74 -24.36
N VAL A 62 -8.63 2.00 -25.09
CA VAL A 62 -9.81 1.13 -25.12
C VAL A 62 -9.41 -0.28 -25.55
N GLY A 63 -9.73 -1.27 -24.70
CA GLY A 63 -9.39 -2.68 -24.92
C GLY A 63 -7.90 -3.01 -24.71
N LYS A 64 -7.11 -2.09 -24.17
CA LYS A 64 -5.68 -2.25 -23.88
C LYS A 64 -5.39 -1.97 -22.39
N PRO A 65 -4.19 -2.30 -21.88
CA PRO A 65 -3.80 -1.86 -20.55
C PRO A 65 -3.87 -0.32 -20.41
N VAL A 66 -4.32 0.13 -19.25
CA VAL A 66 -4.31 1.55 -18.87
C VAL A 66 -2.89 2.09 -18.75
N GLU A 67 -2.71 3.40 -18.91
CA GLU A 67 -1.42 4.05 -18.73
C GLU A 67 -1.19 4.35 -17.25
N LYS A 68 0.00 4.03 -16.72
CA LYS A 68 0.43 4.41 -15.36
C LYS A 68 1.22 5.72 -15.44
N LEU A 69 0.67 6.80 -14.88
CA LEU A 69 1.27 8.13 -14.92
C LEU A 69 2.32 8.33 -13.81
N GLY A 70 2.12 7.70 -12.65
CA GLY A 70 3.02 7.84 -11.51
C GLY A 70 2.60 6.93 -10.36
N TYR A 71 3.37 6.93 -9.27
CA TYR A 71 3.04 6.16 -8.07
C TYR A 71 3.51 6.79 -6.76
N ILE A 72 2.83 6.40 -5.69
CA ILE A 72 3.26 6.57 -4.30
C ILE A 72 3.67 5.20 -3.75
N ASP A 73 4.86 5.09 -3.19
CA ASP A 73 5.37 3.85 -2.60
C ASP A 73 4.96 3.74 -1.12
N LEU A 74 3.97 2.88 -0.86
CA LEU A 74 3.42 2.67 0.48
C LEU A 74 4.39 1.89 1.39
N MET A 75 5.48 1.35 0.84
CA MET A 75 6.57 0.78 1.62
C MET A 75 7.63 1.82 2.01
N LYS A 76 7.50 3.09 1.61
CA LYS A 76 8.49 4.15 1.84
C LYS A 76 7.87 5.53 2.13
N ILE A 77 6.83 5.56 2.96
CA ILE A 77 6.11 6.79 3.30
C ILE A 77 6.99 7.67 4.19
N GLN A 78 7.32 8.87 3.73
CA GLN A 78 8.11 9.82 4.52
C GLN A 78 7.24 10.41 5.64
N ASP A 79 7.83 10.58 6.83
CA ASP A 79 7.16 11.22 7.98
C ASP A 79 7.95 12.45 8.48
N PRO A 80 8.05 13.51 7.66
CA PRO A 80 8.88 14.68 7.99
C PRO A 80 8.39 15.42 9.24
N ASN A 81 7.10 15.32 9.55
CA ASN A 81 6.45 15.99 10.68
C ASN A 81 6.29 15.08 11.91
N LYS A 82 6.81 13.84 11.87
CA LYS A 82 6.76 12.87 12.97
C LYS A 82 5.33 12.58 13.46
N LEU A 83 4.40 12.41 12.53
CA LEU A 83 2.98 12.16 12.79
C LEU A 83 2.64 10.67 12.93
N ALA A 84 3.51 9.77 12.45
CA ALA A 84 3.26 8.34 12.52
C ALA A 84 3.09 7.87 13.96
N ARG A 85 2.00 7.13 14.20
CA ARG A 85 1.71 6.49 15.51
C ARG A 85 2.24 5.06 15.60
N LYS A 86 2.78 4.55 14.49
CA LYS A 86 3.38 3.23 14.36
C LYS A 86 4.91 3.37 14.26
N PRO A 87 5.67 2.36 14.70
CA PRO A 87 7.12 2.37 14.51
C PRO A 87 7.51 2.52 13.04
N LEU A 88 8.58 3.28 12.80
CA LEU A 88 9.17 3.43 11.47
C LEU A 88 10.15 2.29 11.20
N ASN A 89 10.33 1.94 9.93
CA ASN A 89 11.42 1.08 9.46
C ASN A 89 12.41 1.96 8.69
N ASP A 90 13.67 1.98 9.11
CA ASP A 90 14.72 2.77 8.47
C ASP A 90 14.35 4.25 8.25
N GLY A 91 13.61 4.82 9.20
CA GLY A 91 13.20 6.23 9.20
C GLY A 91 11.96 6.55 8.34
N VAL A 92 11.28 5.55 7.77
CA VAL A 92 10.04 5.73 7.00
C VAL A 92 8.89 4.93 7.61
N LEU A 93 7.67 5.41 7.39
CA LEU A 93 6.48 4.62 7.68
C LEU A 93 6.30 3.60 6.56
N THR A 94 6.17 2.33 6.94
CA THR A 94 5.85 1.26 6.01
C THR A 94 4.41 0.81 6.21
N PHE A 95 3.78 0.44 5.10
CA PHE A 95 2.43 -0.09 5.09
C PHE A 95 2.39 -1.52 4.53
N PRO A 96 2.98 -2.50 5.24
CA PRO A 96 3.32 -3.82 4.71
C PRO A 96 2.14 -4.81 4.78
N PHE A 97 0.94 -4.35 4.47
CA PHE A 97 -0.27 -5.16 4.61
C PHE A 97 -0.55 -6.00 3.37
N PHE A 98 -0.87 -7.28 3.58
CA PHE A 98 -1.37 -8.15 2.50
C PHE A 98 -2.74 -7.70 2.00
N THR A 99 -3.62 -7.17 2.85
CA THR A 99 -4.89 -6.57 2.43
C THR A 99 -4.90 -5.10 2.72
N ILE A 100 -5.31 -4.31 1.74
CA ILE A 100 -5.88 -3.01 2.03
C ILE A 100 -7.11 -2.82 1.19
N GLU A 101 -8.11 -2.18 1.77
CA GLU A 101 -9.45 -2.16 1.22
C GLU A 101 -9.85 -0.80 0.66
N ASN A 102 -9.08 0.29 0.90
CA ASN A 102 -9.45 1.60 0.34
C ASN A 102 -8.28 2.56 -0.01
N VAL A 103 -8.43 3.26 -1.14
CA VAL A 103 -7.78 4.53 -1.48
C VAL A 103 -8.80 5.52 -2.03
N ASP A 104 -8.77 6.77 -1.59
CA ASP A 104 -9.61 7.82 -2.18
C ASP A 104 -8.93 9.20 -2.10
N VAL A 105 -9.45 10.17 -2.86
CA VAL A 105 -9.04 11.57 -2.80
C VAL A 105 -9.83 12.29 -1.72
N VAL A 106 -9.14 13.00 -0.84
CA VAL A 106 -9.76 13.81 0.21
C VAL A 106 -9.92 15.25 -0.25
N ASP A 107 -8.89 15.79 -0.89
CA ASP A 107 -8.88 17.13 -1.47
C ASP A 107 -7.81 17.24 -2.58
N THR A 108 -7.54 18.45 -3.07
CA THR A 108 -6.60 18.68 -4.18
C THR A 108 -5.15 18.28 -3.89
N ASN A 109 -4.78 18.09 -2.63
CA ASN A 109 -3.44 17.74 -2.20
C ASN A 109 -3.37 16.35 -1.56
N HIS A 110 -4.48 15.85 -1.00
CA HIS A 110 -4.43 14.67 -0.16
C HIS A 110 -5.18 13.47 -0.71
N ILE A 111 -4.59 12.29 -0.49
CA ILE A 111 -5.29 11.00 -0.56
C ILE A 111 -5.40 10.38 0.82
N ILE A 112 -6.41 9.55 1.00
CA ILE A 112 -6.56 8.67 2.14
C ILE A 112 -6.26 7.24 1.73
N VAL A 113 -5.55 6.52 2.59
CA VAL A 113 -5.24 5.09 2.45
C VAL A 113 -5.78 4.42 3.70
N GLY A 114 -6.77 3.54 3.55
CA GLY A 114 -7.53 2.96 4.66
C GLY A 114 -7.19 1.50 4.90
N ASN A 115 -6.70 1.17 6.08
CA ASN A 115 -6.36 -0.17 6.51
C ASN A 115 -7.57 -0.90 7.12
N ASP A 116 -8.02 -1.96 6.46
CA ASP A 116 -8.81 -3.01 7.08
C ASP A 116 -7.86 -4.15 7.48
N ASN A 117 -7.79 -4.43 8.77
CA ASN A 117 -6.90 -5.43 9.33
C ASN A 117 -7.26 -6.88 8.93
N ASN A 118 -8.37 -7.10 8.21
CA ASN A 118 -8.80 -8.38 7.63
C ASN A 118 -8.71 -9.54 8.64
N PHE A 119 -9.14 -9.26 9.87
CA PHE A 119 -9.12 -10.23 10.96
C PHE A 119 -10.04 -11.42 10.66
N PRO A 120 -9.62 -12.67 10.91
CA PRO A 120 -8.36 -13.12 11.54
C PRO A 120 -7.27 -13.58 10.55
N PHE A 121 -7.32 -13.17 9.28
CA PHE A 121 -6.53 -13.79 8.21
C PHE A 121 -5.18 -13.11 7.93
N SER A 122 -4.92 -11.91 8.48
CA SER A 122 -3.64 -11.19 8.34
C SER A 122 -3.17 -10.62 9.68
N SER A 123 -1.85 -10.51 9.82
CA SER A 123 -1.21 -9.88 10.99
C SER A 123 -0.52 -8.54 10.63
N SER A 124 -0.12 -8.41 9.36
CA SER A 124 0.55 -7.23 8.81
C SER A 124 1.89 -6.87 9.43
N ARG A 125 1.96 -6.01 10.46
CA ARG A 125 3.25 -5.48 10.97
C ARG A 125 3.93 -6.39 11.97
N TRP A 126 3.14 -7.17 12.73
CA TRP A 126 3.64 -8.01 13.82
C TRP A 126 3.17 -9.45 13.65
N PRO A 127 4.08 -10.45 13.70
CA PRO A 127 3.68 -11.85 13.61
C PRO A 127 2.69 -12.22 14.72
N ASN A 128 1.58 -12.87 14.36
CA ASN A 128 0.53 -13.34 15.28
C ASN A 128 -0.20 -12.25 16.08
N MET A 129 -0.15 -11.01 15.62
CA MET A 129 -0.90 -9.92 16.21
C MET A 129 -1.65 -9.21 15.10
N ALA A 130 -2.98 -9.21 15.19
CA ALA A 130 -3.80 -8.41 14.28
C ALA A 130 -3.41 -6.93 14.40
N ASP A 131 -3.28 -6.25 13.26
CA ASP A 131 -3.00 -4.82 13.28
C ASP A 131 -4.27 -4.02 13.58
N ASP A 132 -4.10 -2.71 13.83
CA ASP A 132 -5.21 -1.80 14.04
C ASP A 132 -5.87 -1.43 12.71
N ASN A 133 -7.18 -1.21 12.72
CA ASN A 133 -7.81 -0.45 11.65
C ASN A 133 -7.33 1.00 11.73
N GLU A 134 -6.85 1.55 10.60
CA GLU A 134 -6.23 2.87 10.57
C GLU A 134 -6.50 3.59 9.25
N PHE A 135 -6.48 4.93 9.30
CA PHE A 135 -6.46 5.76 8.12
C PHE A 135 -5.15 6.53 8.07
N ILE A 136 -4.53 6.54 6.89
CA ILE A 136 -3.33 7.32 6.61
C ILE A 136 -3.72 8.43 5.63
N LEU A 137 -3.57 9.68 6.04
CA LEU A 137 -3.72 10.83 5.18
C LEU A 137 -2.35 11.20 4.61
N LEU A 138 -2.21 11.20 3.29
CA LEU A 138 -0.95 11.49 2.59
C LEU A 138 -1.08 12.80 1.81
N ASP A 139 -0.14 13.74 2.02
CA ASP A 139 0.03 14.90 1.13
C ASP A 139 0.82 14.47 -0.11
N VAL A 140 0.14 14.50 -1.25
CA VAL A 140 0.57 13.98 -2.55
C VAL A 140 0.24 14.97 -3.67
N LYS A 141 0.26 16.27 -3.37
CA LYS A 141 -0.13 17.35 -4.30
C LYS A 141 0.40 17.20 -5.72
N ASP A 142 1.69 16.91 -5.88
CA ASP A 142 2.31 16.82 -7.21
C ASP A 142 1.92 15.54 -7.97
N PHE A 143 1.53 14.49 -7.25
CA PHE A 143 1.04 13.23 -7.83
C PHE A 143 -0.42 13.35 -8.32
N LEU A 144 -1.24 14.20 -7.69
CA LEU A 144 -2.63 14.42 -8.09
C LEU A 144 -2.79 15.40 -9.26
N LYS A 145 -1.84 16.31 -9.47
CA LYS A 145 -1.78 17.16 -10.67
C LYS A 145 -1.68 16.33 -11.95
#